data_AF-A0A6A1V038-F1
#
_entry.id   AF-A0A6A1V038-F1
#
_cell.length_a   1.000
_cell.length_b   1.000
_cell.length_c   1.000
_cell.angle_alpha   90.00
_cell.angle_beta   90.00
_cell.angle_gamma   90.00
#
_symmetry.space_group_name_H-M   'P 1'
#
loop_
_entity.id
_entity.type
_entity.pdbx_description
1 polymer ?
#
loop_
_entity_poly.entity_id
_entity_poly.type
_entity_poly.pdbx_seq_one_letter_code
_entity_poly.pdbx_strand_id
1 'polypeptide(L)'
;MCYYSVEVSLKIAYTKGNFGLRFFGCVNHKFGRSCKFFRWYDPLMCCHGRRVLRHLREKHERVNMEATSSVATEQNIASKHTLLVLEVTQLRREMESIKSKHQ
;
A
#
# COMPACT_ATOMS: atom_id res chain seq x y z
N MET A 1 4.45 22.51 20.29
CA MET A 1 5.41 23.05 19.30
C MET A 1 6.41 21.97 18.89
N CYS A 2 6.85 21.98 17.64
CA CYS A 2 7.96 21.13 17.13
C CYS A 2 9.29 21.88 17.18
N TYR A 3 10.39 21.29 16.72
CA TYR A 3 11.71 21.93 16.72
C TYR A 3 11.86 23.14 15.79
N TYR A 4 10.88 23.40 14.91
CA TYR A 4 10.80 24.65 14.13
C TYR A 4 9.93 25.70 14.80
N SER A 5 9.53 25.50 16.05
CA SER A 5 8.58 26.38 16.75
C SER A 5 7.26 26.56 15.99
N VAL A 6 6.87 25.55 15.21
CA VAL A 6 5.55 25.46 14.56
C VAL A 6 4.68 24.51 15.38
N GLU A 7 3.37 24.71 15.34
CA GLU A 7 2.39 23.84 15.96
C GLU A 7 2.56 22.37 15.52
N VAL A 8 2.28 21.45 16.45
CA VAL A 8 2.31 20.02 16.19
C VAL A 8 0.92 19.53 15.89
N SER A 9 0.80 18.51 15.05
CA SER A 9 -0.48 17.85 14.78
C SER A 9 -0.58 16.55 15.57
N LEU A 10 -1.74 16.29 16.15
CA LEU A 10 -2.08 14.98 16.70
C LEU A 10 -2.37 14.02 15.55
N LYS A 11 -1.74 12.85 15.57
CA LYS A 11 -1.83 11.82 14.52
C LYS A 11 -2.05 10.45 15.14
N ILE A 12 -2.52 9.51 14.32
CA ILE A 12 -2.70 8.11 14.68
C ILE A 12 -1.70 7.28 13.88
N ALA A 13 -0.99 6.37 14.55
CA ALA A 13 -0.11 5.41 13.91
C ALA A 13 -0.92 4.24 13.33
N TYR A 14 -0.54 3.77 12.15
CA TYR A 14 -1.15 2.63 11.45
C TYR A 14 -0.15 1.47 11.24
N THR A 15 1.00 1.50 11.92
CA THR A 15 2.00 0.44 11.84
C THR A 15 1.61 -0.77 12.70
N LYS A 16 2.01 -1.99 12.29
CA LYS A 16 1.63 -3.26 12.92
C LYS A 16 1.72 -3.24 14.46
N GLY A 17 2.80 -2.71 15.02
CA GLY A 17 3.03 -2.65 16.48
C GLY A 17 2.37 -1.46 17.19
N ASN A 18 1.99 -0.40 16.47
CA ASN A 18 1.53 0.86 17.08
C ASN A 18 0.15 1.29 16.59
N PHE A 19 -0.59 0.42 15.90
CA PHE A 19 -1.87 0.77 15.30
C PHE A 19 -2.84 1.35 16.35
N GLY A 20 -3.38 2.52 16.05
CA GLY A 20 -4.29 3.24 16.94
C GLY A 20 -3.60 4.13 17.98
N LEU A 21 -2.28 4.00 18.20
CA LEU A 21 -1.55 4.86 19.13
C LEU A 21 -1.48 6.28 18.59
N ARG A 22 -1.73 7.25 19.48
CA ARG A 22 -1.72 8.67 19.14
C ARG A 22 -0.37 9.31 19.46
N PHE A 23 0.12 10.13 18.54
CA PHE A 23 1.37 10.87 18.69
C PHE A 23 1.26 12.29 18.14
N PHE A 24 2.06 13.19 18.69
CA PHE A 24 2.28 14.50 18.11
C PHE A 24 3.44 14.45 17.11
N GLY A 25 3.23 15.01 15.93
CA GLY A 25 4.25 15.09 14.89
C GLY A 25 4.33 16.47 14.26
N CYS A 26 5.49 16.78 13.66
CA CYS A 26 5.64 17.98 12.84
C CYS A 26 4.60 17.99 11.71
N VAL A 27 3.90 19.11 11.54
CA VAL A 27 2.92 19.33 10.47
C VAL A 27 3.54 19.18 9.08
N ASN A 28 4.81 19.52 8.93
CA ASN A 28 5.54 19.45 7.66
C ASN A 28 6.03 18.05 7.28
N HIS A 29 5.75 17.01 8.09
CA HIS A 29 6.17 15.63 7.80
C HIS A 29 5.70 15.13 6.43
N LYS A 30 4.46 15.44 6.03
CA LYS A 30 3.89 15.01 4.75
C LYS A 30 4.50 15.69 3.52
N PHE A 31 5.23 16.79 3.71
CA PHE A 31 5.84 17.57 2.63
C PHE A 31 7.34 17.31 2.49
N GLY A 32 7.89 16.33 3.21
CA GLY A 32 9.33 16.03 3.22
C GLY A 32 10.21 17.07 3.95
N ARG A 33 9.64 18.20 4.40
CA ARG A 33 10.35 19.32 5.06
C ARG A 33 10.15 19.32 6.57
N SER A 34 10.37 18.18 7.22
CA SER A 34 10.09 17.99 8.64
C SER A 34 11.33 18.00 9.50
N CYS A 35 11.23 18.67 10.65
CA CYS A 35 12.23 18.62 11.72
C CYS A 35 12.28 17.27 12.45
N LYS A 36 11.53 16.26 12.00
CA LYS A 36 11.45 14.93 12.59
C LYS A 36 10.95 14.89 14.05
N PHE A 37 10.37 15.98 14.54
CA PHE A 37 9.70 15.99 15.84
C PHE A 37 8.64 14.90 15.93
N PHE A 38 8.70 14.13 17.01
CA PHE A 38 7.81 13.03 17.33
C PHE A 38 7.67 12.90 18.85
N ARG A 39 6.44 12.73 19.35
CA ARG A 39 6.18 12.42 20.77
C ARG A 39 4.90 11.62 20.95
N TRP A 40 4.96 10.52 21.69
CA TRP A 40 3.76 9.76 22.07
C TRP A 40 2.85 10.58 22.98
N TYR A 41 1.54 10.51 22.73
CA TYR A 41 0.50 11.12 23.56
C TYR A 41 -0.38 10.06 24.24
N ASP A 42 -0.62 8.94 23.55
CA ASP A 42 -1.69 7.97 23.79
C ASP A 42 -2.18 7.81 25.25
N PRO A 43 -3.22 8.57 25.67
CA PRO A 43 -3.79 8.43 27.00
C PRO A 43 -4.61 7.15 27.12
N LEU A 44 -4.85 6.72 28.37
CA LEU A 44 -5.73 5.59 28.67
C LEU A 44 -7.08 5.73 27.94
N MET A 45 -7.44 4.68 27.23
CA MET A 45 -8.70 4.60 26.49
C MET A 45 -9.75 3.83 27.28
N CYS A 46 -11.04 4.14 27.10
CA CYS A 46 -12.11 3.33 27.70
C CYS A 46 -12.20 1.93 27.04
N CYS A 47 -12.89 1.00 27.70
CA CYS A 47 -13.08 -0.36 27.18
C CYS A 47 -13.75 -0.37 25.80
N HIS A 48 -14.73 0.51 25.58
CA HIS A 48 -15.41 0.66 24.30
C HIS A 48 -14.45 1.12 23.19
N GLY A 49 -13.64 2.14 23.46
CA GLY A 49 -12.65 2.64 22.50
C GLY A 49 -11.63 1.57 22.10
N ARG A 50 -11.10 0.81 23.08
CA ARG A 50 -10.21 -0.33 22.81
C ARG A 50 -10.88 -1.38 21.92
N ARG A 51 -12.15 -1.69 22.18
CA ARG A 51 -12.93 -2.62 21.36
C ARG A 51 -13.08 -2.11 19.93
N VAL A 52 -13.40 -0.84 19.73
CA VAL A 52 -13.52 -0.23 18.39
C VAL A 52 -12.18 -0.25 17.66
N LEU A 53 -11.08 0.14 18.32
CA LEU A 53 -9.74 0.10 17.73
C LEU A 53 -9.33 -1.29 17.26
N ARG A 54 -9.67 -2.33 18.03
CA ARG A 54 -9.42 -3.73 17.63
C ARG A 54 -10.16 -4.10 16.34
N HIS A 55 -11.46 -3.77 16.24
CA HIS A 55 -12.22 -4.06 15.01
C HIS A 55 -11.68 -3.27 13.81
N LEU A 56 -11.26 -2.01 14.02
CA LEU A 56 -10.65 -1.21 12.96
C LEU A 56 -9.32 -1.81 12.48
N ARG A 57 -8.50 -2.34 13.40
CA ARG A 57 -7.26 -3.06 13.05
C ARG A 57 -7.56 -4.28 12.19
N GLU A 58 -8.48 -5.15 12.61
CA GLU A 58 -8.86 -6.36 11.88
C GLU A 58 -9.39 -6.02 10.47
N LYS A 59 -10.21 -4.96 10.36
CA LYS A 59 -10.68 -4.47 9.06
C LYS A 59 -9.53 -3.96 8.19
N HIS A 60 -8.61 -3.18 8.76
CA HIS A 60 -7.45 -2.66 8.04
C HIS A 60 -6.54 -3.79 7.53
N GLU A 61 -6.28 -4.79 8.36
CA GLU A 61 -5.47 -5.96 7.98
C GLU A 61 -6.13 -6.74 6.84
N ARG A 62 -7.44 -7.00 6.94
CA ARG A 62 -8.19 -7.67 5.86
C ARG A 62 -8.12 -6.90 4.54
N VAL A 63 -8.39 -5.60 4.57
CA VAL A 63 -8.35 -4.75 3.37
C VAL A 63 -6.94 -4.75 2.75
N ASN A 64 -5.90 -4.69 3.57
CA ASN A 64 -4.53 -4.77 3.08
C ASN A 64 -4.21 -6.14 2.47
N MET A 65 -4.67 -7.24 3.07
CA MET A 65 -4.51 -8.58 2.51
C MET A 65 -5.20 -8.70 1.14
N GLU A 66 -6.44 -8.24 1.03
CA GLU A 66 -7.20 -8.20 -0.22
C GLU A 66 -6.46 -7.39 -1.30
N ALA A 67 -5.96 -6.20 -0.96
CA ALA A 67 -5.18 -5.37 -1.88
C ALA A 67 -3.86 -6.03 -2.32
N THR A 68 -3.16 -6.73 -1.41
CA THR A 68 -1.94 -7.46 -1.79
C THR A 68 -2.25 -8.65 -2.70
N SER A 69 -3.37 -9.35 -2.47
CA SER A 69 -3.83 -10.45 -3.31
C SER A 69 -4.27 -9.97 -4.68
N SER A 70 -4.94 -8.82 -4.78
CA SER A 70 -5.36 -8.26 -6.06
C SER A 70 -4.15 -7.87 -6.91
N VAL A 71 -3.16 -7.18 -6.32
CA VAL A 71 -1.91 -6.82 -7.02
C VAL A 71 -1.16 -8.06 -7.50
N ALA A 72 -1.06 -9.11 -6.67
CA ALA A 72 -0.44 -10.37 -7.09
C ALA A 72 -1.18 -11.04 -8.25
N THR A 73 -2.51 -10.94 -8.27
CA THR A 73 -3.36 -11.48 -9.34
C THR A 73 -3.17 -10.70 -10.64
N GLU A 74 -3.16 -9.37 -10.57
CA GLU A 74 -2.89 -8.48 -11.71
C GLU A 74 -1.51 -8.74 -12.31
N GLN A 75 -0.48 -8.89 -11.47
CA GLN A 75 0.87 -9.23 -11.92
C GLN A 75 0.91 -10.57 -12.64
N ASN A 76 0.26 -11.60 -12.10
CA ASN A 76 0.17 -12.92 -12.74
C ASN A 76 -0.55 -12.85 -14.09
N ILE A 77 -1.65 -12.09 -14.18
CA ILE A 77 -2.38 -11.88 -15.45
C ILE A 77 -1.48 -11.16 -16.45
N ALA A 78 -0.79 -10.09 -16.04
CA ALA A 78 0.12 -9.35 -16.89
C ALA A 78 1.26 -10.24 -17.43
N SER A 79 1.88 -11.06 -16.58
CA SER A 79 2.93 -12.00 -17.00
C SER A 79 2.41 -13.03 -18.01
N LYS A 80 1.23 -13.62 -17.76
CA LYS A 80 0.62 -14.56 -18.71
C LYS A 80 0.25 -13.89 -20.03
N HIS A 81 -0.28 -12.67 -19.99
CA HIS A 81 -0.60 -11.90 -21.19
C HIS A 81 0.66 -11.64 -22.04
N THR A 82 1.77 -11.27 -21.42
CA THR A 82 3.05 -11.10 -22.13
C THR A 82 3.49 -12.38 -22.84
N LEU A 83 3.39 -13.53 -22.18
CA LEU A 83 3.75 -14.82 -22.79
C LEU A 83 2.85 -15.16 -23.99
N LEU A 84 1.53 -14.98 -23.85
CA LEU A 84 0.58 -15.22 -24.93
C LEU A 84 0.83 -14.30 -26.13
N VAL A 85 1.16 -13.03 -25.90
CA VAL A 85 1.52 -12.11 -26.98
C VAL A 85 2.78 -12.59 -27.72
N LEU A 86 3.80 -13.06 -27.00
CA LEU A 86 5.00 -13.64 -27.61
C LEU A 86 4.69 -14.89 -28.44
N GLU A 87 3.84 -15.79 -27.93
CA GLU A 87 3.44 -17.00 -28.66
C GLU A 87 2.62 -16.67 -29.91
N VAL A 88 1.65 -15.75 -29.81
CA VAL A 88 0.86 -15.28 -30.96
C VAL A 88 1.73 -14.61 -32.01
N THR A 89 2.70 -13.78 -31.61
CA THR A 89 3.63 -13.15 -32.56
C THR A 89 4.55 -14.18 -33.23
N GLN A 90 4.95 -15.23 -32.52
CA GLN A 90 5.72 -16.33 -33.11
C GLN A 90 4.90 -17.10 -34.14
N LEU A 91 3.68 -17.53 -33.80
CA LEU A 91 2.80 -18.27 -34.71
C LEU A 91 2.46 -17.46 -35.96
N ARG A 92 2.25 -16.15 -35.82
CA ARG A 92 2.04 -15.25 -36.98
C ARG A 92 3.22 -15.26 -37.94
N ARG A 93 4.45 -15.18 -37.43
CA ARG A 93 5.68 -15.25 -38.26
C ARG A 93 5.80 -16.59 -38.98
N GLU A 94 5.46 -17.69 -38.30
CA GLU A 94 5.48 -19.03 -38.90
C GLU A 94 4.46 -19.17 -40.02
N MET A 95 3.23 -18.69 -39.81
CA MET A 95 2.19 -18.67 -40.85
C MET A 95 2.61 -17.86 -42.08
N GLU A 96 3.22 -16.69 -41.90
CA GLU A 96 3.74 -15.87 -43.00
C GLU A 96 4.84 -16.59 -43.77
N SER A 97 5.76 -17.26 -43.07
CA SER A 97 6.82 -18.07 -43.70
C SER A 97 6.24 -19.24 -44.51
N ILE A 98 5.25 -19.95 -43.96
CA ILE A 98 4.58 -21.06 -44.66
C ILE A 98 3.88 -20.55 -45.92
N LYS A 99 3.18 -19.42 -45.83
CA LYS A 99 2.49 -18.79 -46.97
C LYS A 99 3.48 -18.41 -48.08
N SER A 100 4.62 -17.82 -47.71
CA SER A 100 5.67 -17.44 -48.66
C SER A 100 6.35 -18.64 -49.34
N LYS A 101 6.33 -19.83 -48.72
CA LYS A 101 6.91 -21.06 -49.31
C LYS A 101 5.98 -21.78 -50.28
N HIS A 102 4.67 -21.46 -50.25
CA HIS A 102 3.64 -22.11 -51.07
C HIS A 102 3.11 -21.19 -52.19
N GLN A 103 3.75 -20.04 -52.42
CA GLN A 103 3.47 -19.08 -53.48
C GLN A 103 4.67 -19.00 -54.42
#